data_AF-A0A955WKZ7-F1
#
_entry.id   AF-A0A955WKZ7-F1
#
_cell.length_a   1.000
_cell.length_b   1.000
_cell.length_c   1.000
_cell.angle_alpha   90.00
_cell.angle_beta   90.00
_cell.angle_gamma   90.00
#
_symmetry.space_group_name_H-M   'P 1'
#
loop_
_entity.id
_entity.type
_entity.pdbx_description
1 polymer ?
#
loop_
_entity_poly.entity_id
_entity_poly.type
_entity_poly.pdbx_seq_one_letter_code
_entity_poly.pdbx_strand_id
1 'polypeptide(L)'
;MRRWLLLASWLALAGCHDAPQTPAAGGLMAAKPVAADLMAPTLDPPTTFVHEVRLSEAEADAVSGGPAKAVCRALLRAGGEGLAAAVASDFAGRGPGSAGEPVALGDERLSLVHLPPGPPGDGAAFVAAVNRLSERFAAVEYCKLKPRQFRLINGGEAWAEFDFALNGHLADGQRAAAHGRPRGRLRKGATGWQWMAFDPGPIDLVATPRPWFVDVSAQTGVELVRAAETEQAVTEKTDDRSLETIGGVAVVDFDRDGRDDFMAWNRRRTLQVFVNDGRGGFRRILDPIPPIAVGLFQLLVDLDGDGREELVSTEVLDCADGQGTLGLFVRTEDGFAPGPKGALSFATPCGAYDQLTFQHVTAADVDRDGDLDLFVSGFSNRHSKGLRHNLFRSSDGEQNRLFINQGGLRFTEEAQARGLDGRRFSYSAEFFDYDEDGDVDLLVTNDYGPNEVFQNDGIGRFHRAVRTPLIENGQSMGVTVADLDRDGFFDVYVSNMYSKAGNRIVPLMEPDLTPETYQALLGLARGNSFYR
;
A
#
# COMPACT_ATOMS: atom_id res chain seq x y z
N MET A 1 15.80 36.48 2.74
CA MET A 1 16.68 36.59 3.93
C MET A 1 16.06 35.75 5.05
N ARG A 2 16.56 34.52 5.23
CA ARG A 2 16.08 33.53 6.22
C ARG A 2 16.77 33.75 7.58
N ARG A 3 16.07 33.52 8.70
CA ARG A 3 16.68 33.38 10.04
C ARG A 3 16.18 32.11 10.74
N TRP A 4 17.16 31.30 11.12
CA TRP A 4 17.14 30.19 12.07
C TRP A 4 16.97 30.67 13.52
N LEU A 5 16.42 29.83 14.42
CA LEU A 5 16.84 29.72 15.84
C LEU A 5 16.17 28.56 16.61
N LEU A 6 17.04 27.65 17.10
CA LEU A 6 16.86 26.59 18.10
C LEU A 6 16.67 27.13 19.54
N LEU A 7 16.03 26.35 20.43
CA LEU A 7 16.54 26.06 21.79
C LEU A 7 15.70 25.01 22.57
N ALA A 8 16.38 23.93 22.99
CA ALA A 8 15.92 22.89 23.92
C ALA A 8 16.21 23.24 25.40
N SER A 9 15.55 22.55 26.37
CA SER A 9 16.16 22.04 27.64
C SER A 9 15.19 21.31 28.62
N TRP A 10 15.44 20.01 28.83
CA TRP A 10 15.70 19.22 30.07
C TRP A 10 14.74 19.06 31.31
N LEU A 11 14.59 17.76 31.70
CA LEU A 11 14.50 17.07 33.02
C LEU A 11 13.29 17.22 34.00
N ALA A 12 12.69 16.09 34.44
CA ALA A 12 13.05 15.37 35.68
C ALA A 12 11.99 14.31 36.14
N LEU A 13 12.51 13.26 36.79
CA LEU A 13 11.91 12.03 37.35
C LEU A 13 11.08 12.21 38.64
N ALA A 14 10.17 11.25 38.88
CA ALA A 14 9.88 10.49 40.12
C ALA A 14 8.42 9.97 40.07
N GLY A 15 8.00 8.76 40.46
CA GLY A 15 8.55 7.71 41.32
C GLY A 15 7.49 7.28 42.36
N CYS A 16 7.26 5.96 42.52
CA CYS A 16 6.62 5.26 43.66
C CYS A 16 5.08 5.37 43.83
N HIS A 17 4.33 4.40 44.39
CA HIS A 17 4.42 2.95 44.65
C HIS A 17 3.05 2.50 45.22
N ASP A 18 2.84 1.18 45.33
CA ASP A 18 1.91 0.46 46.23
C ASP A 18 0.40 0.25 45.88
N ALA A 19 0.10 -1.00 45.49
CA ALA A 19 -1.00 -1.82 46.03
C ALA A 19 -0.42 -2.69 47.19
N PRO A 20 -1.15 -3.44 48.06
CA PRO A 20 -2.44 -4.14 47.81
C PRO A 20 -3.39 -4.25 49.03
N GLN A 21 -4.57 -4.88 48.87
CA GLN A 21 -5.17 -5.80 49.86
C GLN A 21 -6.53 -6.40 49.40
N THR A 22 -6.58 -7.74 49.41
CA THR A 22 -7.75 -8.61 49.67
C THR A 22 -7.29 -9.62 50.74
N PRO A 23 -8.12 -10.45 51.44
CA PRO A 23 -9.46 -10.93 51.08
C PRO A 23 -10.48 -11.07 52.23
N ALA A 24 -11.73 -11.40 51.90
CA ALA A 24 -12.63 -12.09 52.84
C ALA A 24 -13.53 -13.08 52.09
N ALA A 25 -13.44 -14.34 52.50
CA ALA A 25 -14.27 -15.45 52.07
C ALA A 25 -15.62 -15.44 52.81
N GLY A 26 -16.68 -15.88 52.13
CA GLY A 26 -17.96 -16.13 52.79
C GLY A 26 -19.03 -16.73 51.87
N GLY A 27 -19.39 -17.99 52.12
CA GLY A 27 -20.77 -18.45 51.99
C GLY A 27 -21.17 -19.14 50.69
N LEU A 28 -21.03 -20.47 50.68
CA LEU A 28 -21.82 -21.38 49.82
C LEU A 28 -23.30 -21.35 50.26
N MET A 29 -24.21 -21.06 49.33
CA MET A 29 -25.60 -21.51 49.37
C MET A 29 -25.97 -22.07 48.00
N ALA A 30 -26.30 -23.35 47.96
CA ALA A 30 -26.83 -24.04 46.80
C ALA A 30 -28.35 -23.90 46.74
N ALA A 31 -28.90 -23.55 45.58
CA ALA A 31 -30.29 -23.84 45.23
C ALA A 31 -30.53 -23.92 43.71
N LYS A 32 -30.89 -25.15 43.30
CA LYS A 32 -31.71 -25.60 42.15
C LYS A 32 -31.19 -25.48 40.70
N PRO A 33 -31.41 -26.54 39.87
CA PRO A 33 -30.91 -26.61 38.52
C PRO A 33 -31.82 -25.81 37.59
N VAL A 34 -31.25 -24.85 36.87
CA VAL A 34 -31.85 -24.28 35.67
C VAL A 34 -31.30 -25.09 34.50
N ALA A 35 -32.13 -25.97 33.94
CA ALA A 35 -31.86 -26.56 32.65
C ALA A 35 -32.16 -25.52 31.56
N ALA A 36 -31.11 -24.99 30.95
CA ALA A 36 -31.03 -24.62 29.54
C ALA A 36 -29.56 -24.31 29.23
N ASP A 37 -28.79 -25.36 28.93
CA ASP A 37 -27.54 -25.22 28.20
C ASP A 37 -27.83 -24.53 26.86
N LEU A 38 -27.51 -23.24 26.77
CA LEU A 38 -27.30 -22.54 25.51
C LEU A 38 -25.90 -21.92 25.50
N MET A 39 -24.90 -22.72 25.87
CA MET A 39 -23.55 -22.52 25.34
C MET A 39 -23.38 -23.48 24.17
N ALA A 40 -23.85 -23.06 22.99
CA ALA A 40 -23.31 -23.66 21.76
C ALA A 40 -21.80 -23.35 21.77
N PRO A 41 -20.92 -24.37 21.71
CA PRO A 41 -19.49 -24.13 21.69
C PRO A 41 -19.10 -23.28 20.48
N THR A 42 -17.92 -22.68 20.55
CA THR A 42 -17.21 -22.15 19.37
C THR A 42 -17.28 -23.15 18.22
N LEU A 43 -17.36 -22.67 16.97
CA LEU A 43 -17.35 -23.55 15.80
C LEU A 43 -15.98 -24.23 15.66
N ASP A 44 -15.82 -25.34 16.38
CA ASP A 44 -14.60 -26.13 16.34
C ASP A 44 -14.52 -26.92 15.03
N PRO A 45 -13.30 -27.12 14.51
CA PRO A 45 -13.11 -27.98 13.36
C PRO A 45 -13.59 -29.41 13.66
N PRO A 46 -14.27 -30.07 12.71
CA PRO A 46 -14.60 -31.49 12.81
C PRO A 46 -13.36 -32.33 13.12
N THR A 47 -13.54 -33.41 13.87
CA THR A 47 -12.44 -34.33 14.22
C THR A 47 -11.99 -35.22 13.06
N THR A 48 -12.78 -35.28 11.98
CA THR A 48 -12.49 -36.10 10.79
C THR A 48 -12.70 -35.29 9.52
N PHE A 49 -11.66 -35.26 8.68
CA PHE A 49 -11.68 -34.68 7.34
C PHE A 49 -11.33 -35.75 6.32
N VAL A 50 -12.02 -35.74 5.18
CA VAL A 50 -11.69 -36.61 4.05
C VAL A 50 -10.54 -36.03 3.25
N HIS A 51 -10.39 -34.70 3.25
CA HIS A 51 -9.26 -34.04 2.60
C HIS A 51 -8.98 -32.67 3.24
N GLU A 52 -7.71 -32.42 3.56
CA GLU A 52 -7.21 -31.08 3.85
C GLU A 52 -6.58 -30.53 2.57
N VAL A 53 -7.20 -29.52 1.96
CA VAL A 53 -6.65 -28.92 0.76
C VAL A 53 -5.83 -27.69 1.17
N ARG A 54 -4.52 -27.68 0.86
CA ARG A 54 -3.81 -26.40 0.74
C ARG A 54 -4.48 -25.66 -0.41
N LEU A 55 -5.20 -24.59 -0.07
CA LEU A 55 -6.11 -23.83 -0.95
C LEU A 55 -5.67 -23.85 -2.41
N SER A 56 -6.23 -24.75 -3.20
CA SER A 56 -6.07 -24.70 -4.65
C SER A 56 -6.78 -23.43 -5.14
N GLU A 57 -6.26 -22.80 -6.19
CA GLU A 57 -6.81 -21.54 -6.71
C GLU A 57 -8.30 -21.69 -7.08
N ALA A 58 -8.66 -22.81 -7.73
CA ALA A 58 -10.03 -23.12 -8.12
C ALA A 58 -11.02 -23.27 -6.94
N GLU A 59 -10.59 -23.84 -5.81
CA GLU A 59 -11.46 -24.02 -4.63
C GLU A 59 -11.54 -22.77 -3.77
N ALA A 60 -10.43 -22.04 -3.65
CA ALA A 60 -10.41 -20.72 -3.05
C ALA A 60 -11.36 -19.77 -3.80
N ASP A 61 -11.36 -19.83 -5.14
CA ASP A 61 -12.26 -19.07 -6.00
C ASP A 61 -13.73 -19.49 -5.84
N ALA A 62 -14.00 -20.79 -5.71
CA ALA A 62 -15.37 -21.30 -5.54
C ALA A 62 -16.02 -20.81 -4.24
N VAL A 63 -15.27 -20.74 -3.14
CA VAL A 63 -15.77 -20.22 -1.84
C VAL A 63 -15.79 -18.69 -1.85
N SER A 64 -14.77 -18.06 -2.44
CA SER A 64 -14.68 -16.61 -2.54
C SER A 64 -15.80 -16.04 -3.41
N GLY A 65 -16.15 -16.70 -4.51
CA GLY A 65 -17.17 -16.26 -5.46
C GLY A 65 -18.61 -16.36 -4.96
N GLY A 66 -18.88 -17.21 -3.98
CA GLY A 66 -20.23 -17.42 -3.43
C GLY A 66 -20.41 -16.77 -2.05
N PRO A 67 -20.29 -17.55 -0.96
CA PRO A 67 -20.66 -17.13 0.39
C PRO A 67 -19.84 -15.95 0.93
N ALA A 68 -18.55 -15.90 0.61
CA ALA A 68 -17.70 -14.80 1.08
C ALA A 68 -18.04 -13.47 0.39
N LYS A 69 -18.18 -13.48 -0.94
CA LYS A 69 -18.63 -12.32 -1.70
C LYS A 69 -20.05 -11.90 -1.33
N ALA A 70 -20.90 -12.81 -0.87
CA ALA A 70 -22.23 -12.46 -0.38
C ALA A 70 -22.17 -11.63 0.91
N VAL A 71 -21.33 -12.00 1.89
CA VAL A 71 -21.09 -11.21 3.11
C VAL A 71 -20.52 -9.84 2.76
N CYS A 72 -19.47 -9.80 1.93
CA CYS A 72 -18.88 -8.52 1.54
C CYS A 72 -19.82 -7.62 0.73
N ARG A 73 -20.64 -8.18 -0.17
CA ARG A 73 -21.68 -7.41 -0.87
C ARG A 73 -22.73 -6.85 0.08
N ALA A 74 -23.16 -7.63 1.08
CA ALA A 74 -24.11 -7.15 2.08
C ALA A 74 -23.51 -5.97 2.86
N LEU A 75 -22.24 -6.06 3.27
CA LEU A 75 -21.53 -4.98 3.96
C LEU A 75 -21.29 -3.76 3.07
N LEU A 76 -20.99 -3.93 1.78
CA LEU A 76 -20.73 -2.85 0.84
C LEU A 76 -22.00 -2.13 0.34
N ARG A 77 -23.13 -2.84 0.22
CA ARG A 77 -24.35 -2.33 -0.42
C ARG A 77 -25.57 -2.26 0.50
N ALA A 78 -25.42 -2.60 1.79
CA ALA A 78 -26.51 -2.74 2.75
C ALA A 78 -27.69 -3.59 2.20
N GLY A 79 -27.36 -4.68 1.49
CA GLY A 79 -28.33 -5.51 0.75
C GLY A 79 -28.29 -6.97 1.19
N GLY A 80 -29.29 -7.41 1.97
CA GLY A 80 -29.33 -8.74 2.58
C GLY A 80 -29.74 -9.89 1.64
N GLU A 81 -30.31 -9.63 0.47
CA GLU A 81 -30.87 -10.68 -0.40
C GLU A 81 -29.81 -11.67 -0.91
N GLY A 82 -28.67 -11.16 -1.38
CA GLY A 82 -27.56 -11.99 -1.83
C GLY A 82 -26.95 -12.81 -0.69
N LEU A 83 -26.94 -12.27 0.53
CA LEU A 83 -26.50 -12.98 1.73
C LEU A 83 -27.49 -14.06 2.15
N ALA A 84 -28.79 -13.78 2.13
CA ALA A 84 -29.84 -14.75 2.46
C ALA A 84 -29.78 -15.98 1.54
N ALA A 85 -29.53 -15.79 0.24
CA ALA A 85 -29.36 -16.89 -0.72
C ALA A 85 -28.08 -17.73 -0.47
N ALA A 86 -27.07 -17.15 0.18
CA ALA A 86 -25.82 -17.82 0.54
C ALA A 86 -25.90 -18.57 1.88
N VAL A 87 -27.06 -18.54 2.55
CA VAL A 87 -27.29 -19.25 3.81
C VAL A 87 -28.14 -20.49 3.56
N ALA A 88 -27.73 -21.61 4.13
CA ALA A 88 -28.42 -22.87 4.04
C ALA A 88 -29.70 -22.86 4.89
N SER A 89 -30.71 -23.66 4.51
CA SER A 89 -31.99 -23.75 5.24
C SER A 89 -31.86 -24.26 6.68
N ASP A 90 -30.79 -24.98 6.98
CA ASP A 90 -30.44 -25.56 8.28
C ASP A 90 -29.32 -24.77 8.98
N PHE A 91 -29.22 -23.47 8.73
CA PHE A 91 -28.22 -22.64 9.36
C PHE A 91 -28.35 -22.60 10.89
N ALA A 92 -27.24 -22.84 11.60
CA ALA A 92 -27.16 -22.84 13.06
C ALA A 92 -25.89 -22.13 13.57
N GLY A 93 -25.66 -20.89 13.12
CA GLY A 93 -24.48 -20.08 13.43
C GLY A 93 -24.78 -18.87 14.32
N ARG A 94 -23.86 -17.91 14.33
CA ARG A 94 -23.89 -16.65 15.08
C ARG A 94 -23.51 -15.51 14.14
N GLY A 95 -24.07 -14.32 14.36
CA GLY A 95 -23.60 -13.10 13.73
C GLY A 95 -22.68 -12.30 14.66
N PRO A 96 -22.10 -11.17 14.19
CA PRO A 96 -21.39 -10.24 15.07
C PRO A 96 -22.28 -9.79 16.23
N GLY A 97 -21.73 -9.79 17.44
CA GLY A 97 -22.41 -9.32 18.64
C GLY A 97 -22.41 -7.79 18.74
N SER A 98 -22.90 -7.28 19.87
CA SER A 98 -22.86 -5.86 20.20
C SER A 98 -21.47 -5.46 20.68
N ALA A 99 -21.05 -4.25 20.31
CA ALA A 99 -19.80 -3.63 20.77
C ALA A 99 -19.76 -3.45 22.30
N GLY A 100 -18.60 -3.71 22.90
CA GLY A 100 -18.26 -3.25 24.25
C GLY A 100 -17.81 -1.79 24.28
N GLU A 101 -17.41 -1.32 25.46
CA GLU A 101 -16.82 0.01 25.65
C GLU A 101 -15.52 0.15 24.85
N PRO A 102 -15.29 1.29 24.15
CA PRO A 102 -14.03 1.55 23.48
C PRO A 102 -12.85 1.60 24.45
N VAL A 103 -11.74 0.99 24.07
CA VAL A 103 -10.46 1.02 24.77
C VAL A 103 -9.49 1.90 23.99
N ALA A 104 -8.89 2.89 24.64
CA ALA A 104 -7.87 3.73 24.01
C ALA A 104 -6.58 2.93 23.77
N LEU A 105 -6.00 3.06 22.57
CA LEU A 105 -4.69 2.51 22.22
C LEU A 105 -3.66 3.65 22.13
N GLY A 106 -2.71 3.66 23.07
CA GLY A 106 -1.68 4.70 23.18
C GLY A 106 -2.20 6.05 23.70
N ASP A 107 -1.39 7.09 23.57
CA ASP A 107 -1.65 8.44 24.09
C ASP A 107 -2.70 9.21 23.25
N GLU A 108 -3.92 8.69 23.15
CA GLU A 108 -5.10 9.29 22.48
C GLU A 108 -5.23 9.14 20.95
N ARG A 109 -4.51 8.24 20.28
CA ARG A 109 -4.51 8.22 18.78
C ARG A 109 -5.47 7.24 18.12
N LEU A 110 -5.90 6.16 18.79
CA LEU A 110 -6.84 5.16 18.26
C LEU A 110 -7.76 4.62 19.37
N SER A 111 -8.97 4.22 18.99
CA SER A 111 -9.90 3.48 19.86
C SER A 111 -10.13 2.08 19.32
N LEU A 112 -10.10 1.08 20.20
CA LEU A 112 -10.38 -0.31 19.89
C LEU A 112 -11.70 -0.73 20.54
N VAL A 113 -12.59 -1.29 19.74
CA VAL A 113 -13.88 -1.82 20.17
C VAL A 113 -13.91 -3.30 19.84
N HIS A 114 -14.12 -4.13 20.85
CA HIS A 114 -14.24 -5.57 20.69
C HIS A 114 -15.71 -5.96 20.48
N LEU A 115 -16.01 -6.64 19.36
CA LEU A 115 -17.30 -7.23 19.08
C LEU A 115 -17.20 -8.75 19.25
N PRO A 116 -17.67 -9.31 20.38
CA PRO A 116 -17.71 -10.76 20.55
C PRO A 116 -18.74 -11.40 19.60
N PRO A 117 -18.71 -12.74 19.41
CA PRO A 117 -19.78 -13.45 18.75
C PRO A 117 -21.14 -13.20 19.43
N GLY A 118 -22.16 -12.94 18.62
CA GLY A 118 -23.54 -12.85 19.10
C GLY A 118 -24.09 -14.19 19.61
N PRO A 119 -25.32 -14.19 20.16
CA PRO A 119 -25.99 -15.43 20.52
C PRO A 119 -26.23 -16.32 19.28
N PRO A 120 -26.38 -17.65 19.46
CA PRO A 120 -26.77 -18.54 18.37
C PRO A 120 -28.08 -18.09 17.72
N GLY A 121 -28.18 -18.23 16.41
CA GLY A 121 -29.35 -17.83 15.63
C GLY A 121 -29.47 -18.58 14.31
N ASP A 122 -30.63 -18.41 13.68
CA ASP A 122 -30.90 -18.92 12.35
C ASP A 122 -30.31 -18.03 11.25
N GLY A 123 -30.53 -18.42 10.00
CA GLY A 123 -30.01 -17.67 8.86
C GLY A 123 -30.52 -16.24 8.78
N ALA A 124 -31.77 -15.99 9.19
CA ALA A 124 -32.35 -14.65 9.19
C ALA A 124 -31.69 -13.77 10.26
N ALA A 125 -31.44 -14.32 11.45
CA ALA A 125 -30.71 -13.64 12.53
C ALA A 125 -29.27 -13.31 12.12
N PHE A 126 -28.59 -14.20 11.39
CA PHE A 126 -27.26 -13.95 10.85
C PHE A 126 -27.26 -12.82 9.80
N VAL A 127 -28.17 -12.86 8.82
CA VAL A 127 -28.30 -11.80 7.80
C VAL A 127 -28.57 -10.44 8.47
N ALA A 128 -29.48 -10.40 9.45
CA ALA A 128 -29.77 -9.20 10.20
C ALA A 128 -28.56 -8.68 11.00
N ALA A 129 -27.75 -9.58 11.59
CA ALA A 129 -26.55 -9.19 12.32
C ALA A 129 -25.45 -8.63 11.43
N VAL A 130 -25.22 -9.22 10.25
CA VAL A 130 -24.27 -8.67 9.26
C VAL A 130 -24.75 -7.32 8.74
N ASN A 131 -26.04 -7.14 8.49
CA ASN A 131 -26.58 -5.84 8.08
C ASN A 131 -26.43 -4.78 9.18
N ARG A 132 -26.71 -5.11 10.45
CA ARG A 132 -26.45 -4.20 11.58
C ARG A 132 -24.99 -3.77 11.69
N LEU A 133 -24.05 -4.66 11.35
CA LEU A 133 -22.64 -4.27 11.29
C LEU A 133 -22.40 -3.22 10.20
N SER A 134 -23.03 -3.37 9.02
CA SER A 134 -22.93 -2.37 7.94
C SER A 134 -23.54 -1.02 8.32
N GLU A 135 -24.63 -0.99 9.09
CA GLU A 135 -25.28 0.24 9.55
C GLU A 135 -24.36 1.12 10.42
N ARG A 136 -23.29 0.57 10.99
CA ARG A 136 -22.30 1.35 11.75
C ARG A 136 -21.40 2.20 10.85
N PHE A 137 -21.31 1.86 9.58
CA PHE A 137 -20.49 2.54 8.59
C PHE A 137 -21.36 3.47 7.74
N ALA A 138 -21.03 4.76 7.71
CA ALA A 138 -21.61 5.68 6.73
C ALA A 138 -21.21 5.31 5.30
N ALA A 139 -19.99 4.78 5.15
CA ALA A 139 -19.49 4.28 3.89
C ALA A 139 -18.51 3.13 4.15
N VAL A 140 -18.76 1.98 3.52
CA VAL A 140 -17.79 0.89 3.47
C VAL A 140 -17.00 1.02 2.17
N GLU A 141 -15.68 1.07 2.28
CA GLU A 141 -14.76 1.27 1.15
C GLU A 141 -14.11 -0.03 0.72
N TYR A 142 -13.93 -0.95 1.65
CA TYR A 142 -13.24 -2.20 1.42
C TYR A 142 -13.84 -3.31 2.28
N CYS A 143 -14.08 -4.47 1.67
CA CYS A 143 -14.37 -5.70 2.40
C CYS A 143 -13.54 -6.84 1.84
N LYS A 144 -13.00 -7.67 2.73
CA LYS A 144 -12.34 -8.92 2.43
C LYS A 144 -12.82 -9.98 3.38
N LEU A 145 -13.15 -11.14 2.82
CA LEU A 145 -13.40 -12.37 3.56
C LEU A 145 -12.74 -13.49 2.77
N LYS A 146 -11.45 -13.75 3.04
CA LYS A 146 -10.65 -14.69 2.24
C LYS A 146 -10.45 -16.00 2.99
N PRO A 147 -10.70 -17.17 2.37
CA PRO A 147 -10.37 -18.44 3.00
C PRO A 147 -8.89 -18.49 3.35
N ARG A 148 -8.59 -18.83 4.60
CA ARG A 148 -7.25 -19.11 5.13
C ARG A 148 -7.00 -20.61 5.16
N GLN A 149 -8.01 -21.37 5.55
CA GLN A 149 -8.02 -22.83 5.52
C GLN A 149 -9.35 -23.32 4.97
N PHE A 150 -9.32 -24.40 4.19
CA PHE A 150 -10.51 -25.06 3.67
C PHE A 150 -10.32 -26.57 3.75
N ARG A 151 -11.22 -27.24 4.48
CA ARG A 151 -11.14 -28.68 4.74
C ARG A 151 -12.45 -29.35 4.39
N LEU A 152 -12.40 -30.35 3.52
CA LEU A 152 -13.55 -31.12 3.11
C LEU A 152 -13.87 -32.16 4.19
N ILE A 153 -15.09 -32.09 4.72
CA ILE A 153 -15.63 -33.08 5.64
C ILE A 153 -16.08 -34.30 4.83
N ASN A 154 -16.74 -34.05 3.69
CA ASN A 154 -17.13 -35.05 2.70
C ASN A 154 -17.37 -34.36 1.33
N GLY A 155 -17.90 -35.08 0.34
CA GLY A 155 -18.13 -34.54 -1.01
C GLY A 155 -19.14 -33.39 -1.11
N GLY A 156 -19.89 -33.10 -0.04
CA GLY A 156 -20.91 -32.05 0.01
C GLY A 156 -20.75 -31.05 1.16
N GLU A 157 -19.84 -31.26 2.11
CA GLU A 157 -19.66 -30.39 3.27
C GLU A 157 -18.19 -30.04 3.51
N ALA A 158 -17.97 -28.82 4.00
CA ALA A 158 -16.65 -28.30 4.31
C ALA A 158 -16.65 -27.49 5.61
N TRP A 159 -15.46 -27.36 6.20
CA TRP A 159 -15.16 -26.40 7.26
C TRP A 159 -14.08 -25.44 6.76
N ALA A 160 -14.19 -24.17 7.11
CA ALA A 160 -13.24 -23.15 6.70
C ALA A 160 -13.01 -22.08 7.77
N GLU A 161 -11.78 -21.59 7.83
CA GLU A 161 -11.38 -20.39 8.57
C GLU A 161 -11.00 -19.31 7.56
N PHE A 162 -11.32 -18.06 7.86
CA PHE A 162 -11.14 -16.94 6.94
C PHE A 162 -10.41 -15.79 7.61
N ASP A 163 -9.70 -15.00 6.83
CA ASP A 163 -9.27 -13.66 7.22
C ASP A 163 -10.35 -12.66 6.82
N PHE A 164 -10.91 -11.95 7.80
CA PHE A 164 -11.90 -10.89 7.60
C PHE A 164 -11.28 -9.51 7.81
N ALA A 165 -11.56 -8.59 6.89
CA ALA A 165 -11.23 -7.18 7.02
C ALA A 165 -12.34 -6.32 6.40
N LEU A 166 -12.71 -5.23 7.06
CA LEU A 166 -13.70 -4.26 6.61
C LEU A 166 -13.20 -2.85 6.94
N ASN A 167 -13.00 -2.01 5.93
CA ASN A 167 -12.54 -0.64 6.13
C ASN A 167 -13.57 0.35 5.61
N GLY A 168 -13.70 1.48 6.29
CA GLY A 168 -14.58 2.56 5.85
C GLY A 168 -14.65 3.69 6.85
N HIS A 169 -15.73 4.44 6.78
CA HIS A 169 -16.06 5.53 7.69
C HIS A 169 -17.25 5.15 8.54
N LEU A 170 -17.15 5.38 9.85
CA LEU A 170 -18.27 5.27 10.78
C LEU A 170 -19.29 6.40 10.54
N ALA A 171 -20.47 6.27 11.13
CA ALA A 171 -21.56 7.26 11.03
C ALA A 171 -21.15 8.69 11.44
N ASP A 172 -20.15 8.84 12.31
CA ASP A 172 -19.63 10.11 12.79
C ASP A 172 -18.42 10.63 11.97
N GLY A 173 -18.09 9.97 10.86
CA GLY A 173 -16.99 10.34 9.98
C GLY A 173 -15.61 9.84 10.41
N GLN A 174 -15.50 9.11 11.53
CA GLN A 174 -14.24 8.47 11.92
C GLN A 174 -13.86 7.37 10.93
N ARG A 175 -12.58 7.28 10.57
CA ARG A 175 -12.10 6.16 9.76
C ARG A 175 -11.95 4.95 10.66
N ALA A 176 -12.48 3.81 10.23
CA ALA A 176 -12.43 2.58 11.01
C ALA A 176 -12.10 1.35 10.17
N ALA A 177 -11.47 0.38 10.83
CA ALA A 177 -11.09 -0.92 10.30
C ALA A 177 -11.54 -2.02 11.26
N ALA A 178 -12.37 -2.94 10.78
CA ALA A 178 -12.79 -4.14 11.51
C ALA A 178 -12.02 -5.36 11.00
N HIS A 179 -11.44 -6.12 11.92
CA HIS A 179 -10.64 -7.31 11.63
C HIS A 179 -11.12 -8.49 12.46
N GLY A 180 -11.12 -9.68 11.87
CA GLY A 180 -11.52 -10.89 12.58
C GLY A 180 -11.08 -12.16 11.86
N ARG A 181 -11.28 -13.30 12.52
CA ARG A 181 -11.02 -14.63 11.97
C ARG A 181 -12.27 -15.50 12.06
N PRO A 182 -13.26 -15.24 11.20
CA PRO A 182 -14.47 -16.01 11.22
C PRO A 182 -14.22 -17.44 10.77
N ARG A 183 -15.04 -18.34 11.28
CA ARG A 183 -15.05 -19.76 10.96
C ARG A 183 -16.43 -20.15 10.50
N GLY A 184 -16.52 -21.19 9.68
CA GLY A 184 -17.83 -21.73 9.39
C GLY A 184 -17.83 -23.09 8.72
N ARG A 185 -19.02 -23.68 8.76
CA ARG A 185 -19.35 -24.90 8.03
C ARG A 185 -20.16 -24.54 6.80
N LEU A 186 -19.84 -25.18 5.70
CA LEU A 186 -20.39 -24.92 4.38
C LEU A 186 -20.99 -26.20 3.81
N ARG A 187 -22.10 -26.07 3.08
CA ARG A 187 -22.68 -27.13 2.25
C ARG A 187 -22.63 -26.74 0.78
N LYS A 188 -22.29 -27.70 -0.07
CA LYS A 188 -22.36 -27.56 -1.51
C LYS A 188 -23.83 -27.68 -1.96
N GLY A 189 -24.43 -26.55 -2.32
CA GLY A 189 -25.73 -26.48 -2.97
C GLY A 189 -25.62 -26.56 -4.49
N ALA A 190 -26.77 -26.48 -5.18
CA ALA A 190 -26.84 -26.56 -6.64
C ALA A 190 -26.14 -25.40 -7.36
N THR A 191 -26.08 -24.23 -6.73
CA THR A 191 -25.52 -22.99 -7.30
C THR A 191 -24.18 -22.60 -6.69
N GLY A 192 -23.64 -23.41 -5.77
CA GLY A 192 -22.38 -23.13 -5.08
C GLY A 192 -22.43 -23.47 -3.59
N TRP A 193 -21.39 -23.07 -2.85
CA TRP A 193 -21.31 -23.26 -1.40
C TRP A 193 -22.25 -22.31 -0.64
N GLN A 194 -22.87 -22.81 0.43
CA GLN A 194 -23.76 -22.05 1.32
C GLN A 194 -23.35 -22.25 2.79
N TRP A 195 -23.53 -21.23 3.62
CA TRP A 195 -23.24 -21.30 5.06
C TRP A 195 -24.27 -22.17 5.78
N MET A 196 -23.80 -23.22 6.45
CA MET A 196 -24.58 -23.99 7.43
C MET A 196 -24.35 -23.49 8.86
N ALA A 197 -23.17 -22.95 9.13
CA ALA A 197 -22.89 -22.26 10.37
C ALA A 197 -21.77 -21.26 10.11
N PHE A 198 -21.87 -20.11 10.74
CA PHE A 198 -20.86 -19.07 10.71
C PHE A 198 -20.64 -18.62 12.14
N ASP A 199 -19.39 -18.44 12.54
CA ASP A 199 -19.01 -17.84 13.80
C ASP A 199 -18.03 -16.74 13.44
N PRO A 200 -18.39 -15.46 13.66
CA PRO A 200 -17.48 -14.36 13.38
C PRO A 200 -16.18 -14.46 14.18
N GLY A 201 -16.18 -15.19 15.29
CA GLY A 201 -15.21 -15.01 16.34
C GLY A 201 -15.28 -13.59 16.89
N PRO A 202 -14.30 -13.21 17.71
CA PRO A 202 -14.13 -11.82 18.07
C PRO A 202 -13.73 -10.97 16.86
N ILE A 203 -14.37 -9.81 16.72
CA ILE A 203 -14.03 -8.81 15.71
C ILE A 203 -13.49 -7.57 16.43
N ASP A 204 -12.29 -7.15 16.08
CA ASP A 204 -11.66 -5.94 16.57
C ASP A 204 -11.96 -4.80 15.60
N LEU A 205 -12.71 -3.80 16.06
CA LEU A 205 -12.95 -2.56 15.33
C LEU A 205 -12.02 -1.48 15.88
N VAL A 206 -11.08 -1.03 15.06
CA VAL A 206 -10.17 0.07 15.38
C VAL A 206 -10.64 1.33 14.64
N ALA A 207 -10.78 2.44 15.35
CA ALA A 207 -11.21 3.72 14.77
C ALA A 207 -10.32 4.89 15.22
N THR A 208 -10.15 5.88 14.36
CA THR A 208 -9.46 7.13 14.70
C THR A 208 -10.42 8.05 15.45
N PRO A 209 -10.02 8.71 16.55
CA PRO A 209 -10.92 9.56 17.35
C PRO A 209 -11.43 10.79 16.60
N ARG A 210 -10.74 11.18 15.51
CA ARG A 210 -11.16 12.19 14.54
C ARG A 210 -10.61 11.85 13.15
N PRO A 211 -11.26 12.27 12.06
CA PRO A 211 -10.65 12.21 10.74
C PRO A 211 -9.40 13.09 10.71
N TRP A 212 -8.28 12.53 10.25
CA TRP A 212 -7.03 13.29 10.05
C TRP A 212 -7.03 14.04 8.72
N PHE A 213 -7.66 13.44 7.72
CA PHE A 213 -7.91 14.02 6.41
C PHE A 213 -9.40 13.91 6.12
N VAL A 214 -9.95 14.91 5.44
CA VAL A 214 -11.33 14.90 4.95
C VAL A 214 -11.27 14.93 3.43
N ASP A 215 -12.14 14.15 2.79
CA ASP A 215 -12.28 14.17 1.33
C ASP A 215 -12.92 15.50 0.92
N VAL A 216 -12.18 16.30 0.16
CA VAL A 216 -12.64 17.60 -0.36
C VAL A 216 -12.80 17.58 -1.88
N SER A 217 -12.59 16.45 -2.56
CA SER A 217 -12.46 16.41 -4.02
C SER A 217 -13.69 16.99 -4.74
N ALA A 218 -14.90 16.68 -4.26
CA ALA A 218 -16.14 17.25 -4.81
C ALA A 218 -16.22 18.79 -4.68
N GLN A 219 -15.61 19.36 -3.64
CA GLN A 219 -15.57 20.81 -3.40
C GLN A 219 -14.48 21.48 -4.23
N THR A 220 -13.40 20.75 -4.55
CA THR A 220 -12.26 21.26 -5.30
C THR A 220 -12.41 21.11 -6.82
N GLY A 221 -13.54 20.57 -7.31
CA GLY A 221 -13.74 20.32 -8.74
C GLY A 221 -12.98 19.12 -9.30
N VAL A 222 -12.42 18.27 -8.42
CA VAL A 222 -11.72 17.03 -8.79
C VAL A 222 -12.66 15.85 -8.57
N GLU A 223 -12.90 15.04 -9.59
CA GLU A 223 -13.76 13.85 -9.46
C GLU A 223 -12.93 12.60 -9.16
N LEU A 224 -13.02 12.09 -7.94
CA LEU A 224 -12.45 10.80 -7.57
C LEU A 224 -13.43 9.68 -7.94
N VAL A 225 -13.13 8.94 -9.01
CA VAL A 225 -13.91 7.75 -9.35
C VAL A 225 -13.41 6.56 -8.54
N ARG A 226 -14.11 6.23 -7.46
CA ARG A 226 -13.84 5.03 -6.66
C ARG A 226 -14.43 3.80 -7.37
N ALA A 227 -13.57 2.93 -7.90
CA ALA A 227 -14.01 1.70 -8.56
C ALA A 227 -14.55 0.69 -7.52
N ALA A 228 -15.86 0.64 -7.34
CA ALA A 228 -16.51 -0.43 -6.60
C ALA A 228 -16.54 -1.71 -7.46
N GLU A 229 -15.64 -2.64 -7.16
CA GLU A 229 -15.63 -4.05 -7.59
C GLU A 229 -15.94 -4.31 -9.08
N THR A 230 -15.02 -3.97 -9.99
CA THR A 230 -14.55 -4.86 -11.06
C THR A 230 -13.58 -4.09 -11.95
N GLU A 231 -12.45 -4.72 -12.26
CA GLU A 231 -11.48 -4.28 -13.28
C GLU A 231 -12.16 -4.00 -14.65
N GLN A 232 -13.33 -4.62 -14.88
CA GLN A 232 -14.21 -4.45 -16.05
C GLN A 232 -15.19 -3.26 -15.98
N ALA A 233 -15.69 -2.85 -14.81
CA ALA A 233 -16.54 -1.66 -14.71
C ALA A 233 -15.74 -0.36 -14.90
N VAL A 234 -14.43 -0.40 -14.63
CA VAL A 234 -13.50 0.68 -15.02
C VAL A 234 -13.38 0.79 -16.54
N THR A 235 -13.61 -0.30 -17.28
CA THR A 235 -13.53 -0.34 -18.74
C THR A 235 -14.69 0.36 -19.45
N GLU A 236 -15.86 0.49 -18.81
CA GLU A 236 -17.08 1.04 -19.47
C GLU A 236 -17.53 2.42 -18.95
N LYS A 237 -17.00 2.92 -17.82
CA LYS A 237 -17.48 4.18 -17.20
C LYS A 237 -16.43 5.26 -16.96
N THR A 238 -15.29 5.20 -17.63
CA THR A 238 -14.30 6.27 -17.57
C THR A 238 -14.66 7.35 -18.60
N ASP A 239 -15.45 8.33 -18.14
CA ASP A 239 -15.44 9.66 -18.77
C ASP A 239 -14.05 10.28 -18.57
N ASP A 240 -13.74 11.31 -19.35
CA ASP A 240 -12.40 11.90 -19.34
C ASP A 240 -12.03 12.56 -17.99
N ARG A 241 -12.93 12.66 -16.99
CA ARG A 241 -12.67 13.28 -15.68
C ARG A 241 -12.20 12.29 -14.61
N SER A 242 -12.28 10.99 -14.89
CA SER A 242 -11.88 9.92 -13.99
C SER A 242 -10.36 9.73 -13.89
N LEU A 243 -9.81 9.78 -12.67
CA LEU A 243 -8.41 9.47 -12.37
C LEU A 243 -8.24 8.00 -12.00
N GLU A 244 -7.26 7.32 -12.60
CA GLU A 244 -6.80 6.00 -12.17
C GLU A 244 -5.29 6.09 -11.94
N THR A 245 -4.87 6.18 -10.68
CA THR A 245 -3.46 6.32 -10.31
C THR A 245 -2.76 4.98 -10.38
N ILE A 246 -2.46 4.53 -11.60
CA ILE A 246 -1.37 3.56 -11.85
C ILE A 246 -0.05 4.32 -12.11
N GLY A 247 -0.12 5.65 -12.31
CA GLY A 247 1.02 6.57 -12.33
C GLY A 247 0.94 7.64 -11.24
N GLY A 248 2.07 8.30 -10.97
CA GLY A 248 2.22 9.30 -9.91
C GLY A 248 1.38 10.56 -10.08
N VAL A 249 1.43 11.44 -9.08
CA VAL A 249 0.92 12.82 -9.15
C VAL A 249 2.13 13.74 -9.05
N ALA A 250 2.20 14.76 -9.90
CA ALA A 250 3.23 15.78 -9.83
C ALA A 250 2.60 17.12 -9.44
N VAL A 251 3.27 17.87 -8.57
CA VAL A 251 2.89 19.23 -8.16
C VAL A 251 3.81 20.20 -8.89
N VAL A 252 3.24 21.24 -9.49
CA VAL A 252 3.97 22.22 -10.30
C VAL A 252 3.15 23.50 -10.39
N ASP A 253 3.76 24.68 -10.47
CA ASP A 253 3.06 25.92 -10.83
C ASP A 253 2.96 26.00 -12.37
N PHE A 254 1.99 25.30 -12.95
CA PHE A 254 1.93 25.07 -14.39
C PHE A 254 1.66 26.35 -15.17
N ASP A 255 0.78 27.21 -14.67
CA ASP A 255 0.42 28.48 -15.32
C ASP A 255 1.21 29.70 -14.81
N ARG A 256 2.15 29.48 -13.88
CA ARG A 256 3.06 30.48 -13.32
C ARG A 256 2.33 31.60 -12.58
N ASP A 257 1.24 31.27 -11.91
CA ASP A 257 0.46 32.21 -11.11
C ASP A 257 0.88 32.27 -9.64
N GLY A 258 1.90 31.49 -9.26
CA GLY A 258 2.44 31.37 -7.92
C GLY A 258 1.65 30.42 -7.02
N ARG A 259 0.74 29.63 -7.57
CA ARG A 259 -0.01 28.59 -6.86
C ARG A 259 0.38 27.21 -7.36
N ASP A 260 0.38 26.27 -6.44
CA ASP A 260 0.57 24.86 -6.78
C ASP A 260 -0.61 24.36 -7.60
N ASP A 261 -0.31 23.99 -8.85
CA ASP A 261 -1.14 23.15 -9.70
C ASP A 261 -0.72 21.69 -9.51
N PHE A 262 -1.47 20.78 -10.11
CA PHE A 262 -1.01 19.41 -10.17
C PHE A 262 -1.35 18.74 -11.49
N MET A 263 -0.62 17.68 -11.72
CA MET A 263 -0.75 16.81 -12.86
C MET A 263 -0.99 15.39 -12.42
N ALA A 264 -1.88 14.70 -13.13
CA ALA A 264 -2.18 13.30 -12.88
C ALA A 264 -2.49 12.59 -14.19
N TRP A 265 -2.31 11.28 -14.22
CA TRP A 265 -2.59 10.47 -15.39
C TRP A 265 -3.91 9.72 -15.23
N ASN A 266 -4.62 9.53 -16.34
CA ASN A 266 -5.80 8.66 -16.37
C ASN A 266 -5.43 7.24 -16.87
N ARG A 267 -6.43 6.33 -16.87
CA ARG A 267 -6.27 4.94 -17.37
C ARG A 267 -5.79 4.84 -18.82
N ARG A 268 -6.05 5.86 -19.64
CA ARG A 268 -5.58 5.94 -21.04
C ARG A 268 -4.12 6.38 -21.14
N ARG A 269 -3.42 6.55 -20.01
CA ARG A 269 -2.06 7.09 -19.90
C ARG A 269 -1.94 8.49 -20.51
N THR A 270 -3.00 9.28 -20.47
CA THR A 270 -2.94 10.69 -20.89
C THR A 270 -2.76 11.58 -19.67
N LEU A 271 -1.79 12.48 -19.75
CA LEU A 271 -1.53 13.50 -18.72
C LEU A 271 -2.72 14.47 -18.64
N GLN A 272 -3.16 14.74 -17.42
CA GLN A 272 -4.22 15.69 -17.07
C GLN A 272 -3.61 16.78 -16.22
N VAL A 273 -3.88 18.04 -16.56
CA VAL A 273 -3.39 19.20 -15.80
C VAL A 273 -4.56 19.85 -15.08
N PHE A 274 -4.38 20.10 -13.79
CA PHE A 274 -5.34 20.70 -12.88
C PHE A 274 -4.78 21.99 -12.33
N VAL A 275 -5.25 23.11 -12.87
CA VAL A 275 -4.80 24.45 -12.49
C VAL A 275 -5.62 24.98 -11.33
N ASN A 276 -4.95 25.48 -10.31
CA ASN A 276 -5.53 26.02 -9.10
C ASN A 276 -6.24 27.35 -9.38
N ASP A 277 -7.54 27.40 -9.09
CA ASP A 277 -8.36 28.58 -9.38
C ASP A 277 -8.19 29.73 -8.37
N GLY A 278 -7.34 29.54 -7.35
CA GLY A 278 -7.09 30.50 -6.26
C GLY A 278 -8.24 30.61 -5.26
N ARG A 279 -9.27 29.77 -5.37
CA ARG A 279 -10.47 29.73 -4.51
C ARG A 279 -10.61 28.39 -3.78
N GLY A 280 -9.54 27.59 -3.77
CA GLY A 280 -9.53 26.24 -3.21
C GLY A 280 -10.06 25.18 -4.17
N GLY A 281 -10.25 25.50 -5.44
CA GLY A 281 -10.64 24.57 -6.50
C GLY A 281 -9.58 24.42 -7.57
N PHE A 282 -9.80 23.44 -8.45
CA PHE A 282 -8.95 23.18 -9.61
C PHE A 282 -9.80 23.14 -10.88
N ARG A 283 -9.31 23.81 -11.91
CA ARG A 283 -9.85 23.74 -13.27
C ARG A 283 -8.95 22.85 -14.12
N ARG A 284 -9.53 21.80 -14.68
CA ARG A 284 -8.83 20.97 -15.66
C ARG A 284 -8.62 21.72 -16.97
N ILE A 285 -7.40 21.66 -17.51
CA ILE A 285 -7.08 22.13 -18.86
C ILE A 285 -7.09 20.92 -19.80
N LEU A 286 -7.81 21.03 -20.91
CA LEU A 286 -8.10 19.99 -21.89
C LEU A 286 -7.49 20.35 -23.25
N ASP A 287 -6.18 20.57 -23.28
CA ASP A 287 -5.45 20.76 -24.54
C ASP A 287 -4.47 19.59 -24.73
N PRO A 288 -4.17 19.20 -25.98
CA PRO A 288 -3.48 17.96 -26.27
C PRO A 288 -2.00 18.10 -25.91
N ILE A 289 -1.69 17.84 -24.64
CA ILE A 289 -0.47 17.11 -24.34
C ILE A 289 -0.54 15.88 -25.26
N PRO A 290 0.47 15.64 -26.13
CA PRO A 290 0.40 14.56 -27.08
C PRO A 290 -0.01 13.27 -26.34
N PRO A 291 -0.69 12.32 -27.00
CA PRO A 291 -0.81 10.97 -26.48
C PRO A 291 0.60 10.36 -26.52
N ILE A 292 1.45 10.88 -25.64
CA ILE A 292 2.73 10.31 -25.33
C ILE A 292 2.32 8.99 -24.68
N ALA A 293 2.75 7.87 -25.26
CA ALA A 293 2.85 6.66 -24.48
C ALA A 293 3.91 6.99 -23.42
N VAL A 294 3.43 7.54 -22.31
CA VAL A 294 4.26 7.93 -21.18
C VAL A 294 4.23 6.78 -20.19
N GLY A 295 5.40 6.49 -19.63
CA GLY A 295 5.60 5.42 -18.68
C GLY A 295 4.79 5.64 -17.41
N LEU A 296 4.79 4.64 -16.54
CA LEU A 296 4.04 4.72 -15.28
C LEU A 296 4.63 5.75 -14.30
N PHE A 297 5.86 6.23 -14.52
CA PHE A 297 6.55 7.15 -13.61
C PHE A 297 7.21 8.28 -14.38
N GLN A 298 7.07 9.51 -13.86
CA GLN A 298 7.65 10.71 -14.43
C GLN A 298 8.16 11.64 -13.33
N LEU A 299 8.99 12.59 -13.76
CA LEU A 299 9.41 13.74 -12.99
C LEU A 299 9.18 15.01 -13.80
N LEU A 300 8.68 16.05 -13.13
CA LEU A 300 8.67 17.42 -13.66
C LEU A 300 9.75 18.20 -12.91
N VAL A 301 10.71 18.72 -13.66
CA VAL A 301 11.86 19.43 -13.11
C VAL A 301 12.47 20.34 -14.16
N ASP A 302 12.91 21.53 -13.76
CA ASP A 302 13.60 22.50 -14.61
C ASP A 302 15.05 22.01 -14.86
N LEU A 303 15.31 21.48 -16.07
CA LEU A 303 16.59 20.84 -16.41
C LEU A 303 17.53 21.75 -17.21
N ASP A 304 17.01 22.83 -17.80
CA ASP A 304 17.80 23.79 -18.55
C ASP A 304 17.91 25.17 -17.89
N GLY A 305 17.28 25.35 -16.72
CA GLY A 305 17.37 26.55 -15.91
C GLY A 305 16.56 27.72 -16.45
N ASP A 306 15.60 27.49 -17.36
CA ASP A 306 14.74 28.52 -17.93
C ASP A 306 13.51 28.85 -17.05
N GLY A 307 13.38 28.16 -15.90
CA GLY A 307 12.30 28.25 -14.95
C GLY A 307 11.06 27.46 -15.33
N ARG A 308 11.08 26.66 -16.42
CA ARG A 308 10.00 25.78 -16.86
C ARG A 308 10.40 24.34 -16.60
N GLU A 309 9.47 23.54 -16.11
CA GLU A 309 9.74 22.15 -15.78
C GLU A 309 9.59 21.24 -17.01
N GLU A 310 10.68 20.58 -17.39
CA GLU A 310 10.71 19.48 -18.35
C GLU A 310 10.02 18.25 -17.79
N LEU A 311 9.39 17.48 -18.68
CA LEU A 311 8.82 16.18 -18.34
C LEU A 311 9.81 15.06 -18.69
N VAL A 312 10.27 14.34 -17.67
CA VAL A 312 11.07 13.12 -17.80
C VAL A 312 10.17 11.90 -17.64
N SER A 313 10.27 10.94 -18.55
CA SER A 313 9.51 9.69 -18.53
C SER A 313 10.45 8.49 -18.42
N THR A 314 10.13 7.55 -17.55
CA THR A 314 10.91 6.31 -17.40
C THR A 314 10.63 5.28 -18.50
N GLU A 315 9.75 5.58 -19.46
CA GLU A 315 9.51 4.73 -20.63
C GLU A 315 10.65 4.83 -21.64
N VAL A 316 11.10 3.67 -22.12
CA VAL A 316 12.09 3.58 -23.20
C VAL A 316 11.37 3.82 -24.53
N LEU A 317 11.58 4.98 -25.14
CA LEU A 317 10.85 5.41 -26.34
C LEU A 317 11.41 4.82 -27.63
N ASP A 318 12.72 4.58 -27.68
CA ASP A 318 13.42 4.06 -28.85
C ASP A 318 14.67 3.28 -28.41
N CYS A 319 15.12 2.37 -29.26
CA CYS A 319 16.42 1.75 -29.14
C CYS A 319 17.05 1.55 -30.53
N ALA A 320 18.20 2.18 -30.75
CA ALA A 320 18.98 2.07 -31.97
C ALA A 320 20.46 1.87 -31.65
N ASP A 321 21.16 1.08 -32.46
CA ASP A 321 22.62 0.88 -32.34
C ASP A 321 23.12 0.47 -30.95
N GLY A 322 22.28 -0.28 -30.21
CA GLY A 322 22.61 -0.72 -28.85
C GLY A 322 22.46 0.37 -27.78
N GLN A 323 21.73 1.45 -28.10
CA GLN A 323 21.42 2.55 -27.20
C GLN A 323 19.90 2.69 -27.06
N GLY A 324 19.39 2.48 -25.85
CA GLY A 324 18.00 2.78 -25.47
C GLY A 324 17.89 4.24 -25.08
N THR A 325 16.72 4.86 -25.26
CA THR A 325 16.51 6.27 -24.91
C THR A 325 15.25 6.43 -24.07
N LEU A 326 15.39 7.02 -22.88
CA LEU A 326 14.24 7.41 -22.05
C LEU A 326 13.56 8.67 -22.59
N GLY A 327 12.32 8.90 -22.19
CA GLY A 327 11.57 10.07 -22.65
C GLY A 327 12.00 11.35 -21.95
N LEU A 328 12.30 12.38 -22.74
CA LEU A 328 12.46 13.76 -22.28
C LEU A 328 11.61 14.66 -23.16
N PHE A 329 10.79 15.50 -22.54
CA PHE A 329 9.93 16.45 -23.23
C PHE A 329 10.13 17.85 -22.66
N VAL A 330 10.45 18.78 -23.56
CA VAL A 330 10.71 20.19 -23.25
C VAL A 330 9.42 20.94 -23.11
N ARG A 331 9.35 21.78 -22.07
CA ARG A 331 8.18 22.59 -21.82
C ARG A 331 8.07 23.72 -22.84
N THR A 332 6.90 23.86 -23.44
CA THR A 332 6.56 24.97 -24.35
C THR A 332 5.47 25.85 -23.73
N GLU A 333 5.11 26.96 -24.40
CA GLU A 333 4.02 27.83 -23.94
C GLU A 333 2.68 27.08 -23.82
N ASP A 334 2.40 26.19 -24.78
CA ASP A 334 1.10 25.50 -24.89
C ASP A 334 1.14 24.02 -24.47
N GLY A 335 2.28 23.50 -23.97
CA GLY A 335 2.38 22.09 -23.58
C GLY A 335 3.81 21.55 -23.57
N PHE A 336 4.01 20.39 -24.21
CA PHE A 336 5.30 19.69 -24.25
C PHE A 336 5.67 19.28 -25.68
N ALA A 337 6.95 19.42 -26.02
CA ALA A 337 7.53 18.94 -27.27
C ALA A 337 8.64 17.90 -26.99
N PRO A 338 8.93 16.96 -27.90
CA PRO A 338 10.07 16.06 -27.73
C PRO A 338 11.37 16.84 -27.54
N GLY A 339 12.15 16.45 -26.53
CA GLY A 339 13.47 17.02 -26.28
C GLY A 339 14.54 16.57 -27.30
N PRO A 340 15.81 16.94 -27.07
CA PRO A 340 16.89 16.54 -27.95
C PRO A 340 16.94 15.03 -28.15
N LYS A 341 17.10 14.59 -29.40
CA LYS A 341 17.15 13.16 -29.73
C LYS A 341 18.33 12.50 -29.00
N GLY A 342 18.03 11.46 -28.22
CA GLY A 342 19.04 10.73 -27.46
C GLY A 342 19.56 11.45 -26.22
N ALA A 343 18.84 12.47 -25.73
CA ALA A 343 19.24 13.19 -24.51
C ALA A 343 19.49 12.25 -23.32
N LEU A 344 18.60 11.29 -23.11
CA LEU A 344 18.67 10.28 -22.04
C LEU A 344 19.00 8.89 -22.61
N SER A 345 20.06 8.81 -23.42
CA SER A 345 20.51 7.55 -24.02
C SER A 345 21.40 6.73 -23.09
N PHE A 346 21.21 5.41 -23.10
CA PHE A 346 21.98 4.46 -22.30
C PHE A 346 22.25 3.17 -23.07
N ALA A 347 23.36 2.50 -22.75
CA ALA A 347 23.72 1.25 -23.40
C ALA A 347 22.75 0.12 -23.04
N THR A 348 22.15 -0.53 -24.05
CA THR A 348 21.31 -1.71 -23.85
C THR A 348 21.14 -2.53 -25.14
N PRO A 349 21.02 -3.87 -25.08
CA PRO A 349 20.67 -4.66 -26.25
C PRO A 349 19.25 -4.37 -26.75
N CYS A 350 19.12 -3.76 -27.93
CA CYS A 350 17.82 -3.38 -28.50
C CYS A 350 16.89 -4.55 -28.85
N GLY A 351 17.35 -5.80 -28.81
CA GLY A 351 16.48 -6.96 -29.03
C GLY A 351 15.51 -7.27 -27.87
N ALA A 352 15.52 -6.48 -26.78
CA ALA A 352 14.67 -6.69 -25.61
C ALA A 352 14.37 -5.39 -24.83
N TYR A 353 14.44 -4.24 -25.48
CA TYR A 353 14.26 -2.95 -24.80
C TYR A 353 12.82 -2.76 -24.27
N ASP A 354 11.85 -3.38 -24.95
CA ASP A 354 10.43 -3.42 -24.59
C ASP A 354 10.14 -4.20 -23.29
N GLN A 355 11.14 -4.91 -22.77
CA GLN A 355 11.07 -5.67 -21.52
C GLN A 355 11.81 -4.98 -20.38
N LEU A 356 12.41 -3.81 -20.63
CA LEU A 356 13.04 -2.99 -19.59
C LEU A 356 11.94 -2.27 -18.80
N THR A 357 12.11 -2.24 -17.49
CA THR A 357 11.18 -1.53 -16.61
C THR A 357 11.97 -0.65 -15.66
N PHE A 358 11.59 0.62 -15.64
CA PHE A 358 12.13 1.63 -14.75
C PHE A 358 10.96 2.22 -13.93
N GLN A 359 11.07 2.18 -12.60
CA GLN A 359 9.95 2.46 -11.68
C GLN A 359 10.00 3.83 -11.04
N HIS A 360 11.10 4.58 -11.15
CA HIS A 360 11.19 5.91 -10.54
C HIS A 360 12.28 6.72 -11.21
N VAL A 361 12.11 8.04 -11.17
CA VAL A 361 13.11 9.03 -11.52
C VAL A 361 13.10 10.12 -10.47
N THR A 362 14.27 10.55 -10.04
CA THR A 362 14.48 11.67 -9.10
C THR A 362 15.66 12.52 -9.57
N ALA A 363 15.73 13.78 -9.13
CA ALA A 363 16.75 14.73 -9.58
C ALA A 363 17.48 15.37 -8.41
N ALA A 364 18.78 15.60 -8.58
CA ALA A 364 19.62 16.41 -7.70
C ALA A 364 20.88 16.84 -8.45
N ASP A 365 21.50 17.94 -8.04
CA ASP A 365 22.83 18.34 -8.50
C ASP A 365 23.87 17.50 -7.72
N VAL A 366 24.31 16.37 -8.28
CA VAL A 366 25.10 15.39 -7.52
C VAL A 366 26.60 15.71 -7.50
N ASP A 367 27.09 16.56 -8.43
CA ASP A 367 28.49 17.00 -8.47
C ASP A 367 28.70 18.50 -8.26
N ARG A 368 27.64 19.21 -7.84
CA ARG A 368 27.64 20.64 -7.48
C ARG A 368 28.05 21.54 -8.63
N ASP A 369 27.72 21.17 -9.87
CA ASP A 369 28.00 21.98 -11.05
C ASP A 369 26.89 23.00 -11.36
N GLY A 370 25.76 22.89 -10.66
CA GLY A 370 24.60 23.79 -10.76
C GLY A 370 23.52 23.30 -11.72
N ASP A 371 23.76 22.22 -12.47
CA ASP A 371 22.77 21.56 -13.30
C ASP A 371 22.17 20.36 -12.55
N LEU A 372 20.87 20.10 -12.73
CA LEU A 372 20.22 18.94 -12.09
C LEU A 372 20.50 17.66 -12.88
N ASP A 373 21.00 16.64 -12.19
CA ASP A 373 21.20 15.28 -12.69
C ASP A 373 19.99 14.39 -12.41
N LEU A 374 19.90 13.27 -13.12
CA LEU A 374 18.75 12.35 -13.02
C LEU A 374 19.17 10.94 -12.62
N PHE A 375 18.66 10.45 -11.50
CA PHE A 375 18.75 9.04 -11.14
C PHE A 375 17.47 8.30 -11.53
N VAL A 376 17.61 7.13 -12.15
CA VAL A 376 16.50 6.29 -12.60
C VAL A 376 16.61 4.89 -12.03
N SER A 377 15.56 4.45 -11.34
CA SER A 377 15.48 3.13 -10.69
C SER A 377 15.19 2.02 -11.71
N GLY A 378 16.16 1.14 -11.93
CA GLY A 378 16.02 -0.06 -12.74
C GLY A 378 15.33 -1.17 -11.96
N PHE A 379 14.23 -1.70 -12.50
CA PHE A 379 13.43 -2.71 -11.82
C PHE A 379 13.62 -4.10 -12.43
N SER A 380 13.26 -4.29 -13.70
CA SER A 380 13.31 -5.60 -14.34
C SER A 380 13.68 -5.55 -15.82
N ASN A 381 14.19 -6.67 -16.32
CA ASN A 381 14.46 -6.95 -17.72
C ASN A 381 14.06 -8.39 -18.08
N ARG A 382 14.31 -8.80 -19.33
CA ARG A 382 14.00 -10.16 -19.83
C ARG A 382 14.59 -11.32 -19.03
N HIS A 383 15.69 -11.08 -18.32
CA HIS A 383 16.42 -12.09 -17.54
C HIS A 383 16.01 -12.09 -16.07
N SER A 384 15.26 -11.08 -15.65
CA SER A 384 14.77 -10.94 -14.29
C SER A 384 13.83 -12.09 -13.95
N LYS A 385 14.21 -12.88 -12.95
CA LYS A 385 13.42 -14.00 -12.43
C LYS A 385 12.61 -13.61 -11.20
N GLY A 386 12.92 -12.45 -10.60
CA GLY A 386 12.22 -11.86 -9.47
C GLY A 386 12.15 -12.82 -8.28
N LEU A 387 10.92 -13.03 -7.77
CA LEU A 387 10.61 -13.95 -6.67
C LEU A 387 11.18 -15.38 -6.85
N ARG A 388 11.42 -15.83 -8.09
CA ARG A 388 11.83 -17.21 -8.37
C ARG A 388 13.31 -17.48 -8.11
N HIS A 389 14.13 -16.46 -7.86
CA HIS A 389 15.58 -16.61 -7.71
C HIS A 389 16.07 -16.37 -6.29
N ASN A 390 15.97 -15.14 -5.76
CA ASN A 390 16.41 -14.83 -4.40
C ASN A 390 15.80 -13.53 -3.87
N LEU A 391 14.86 -13.65 -2.93
CA LEU A 391 14.20 -12.53 -2.24
C LEU A 391 15.14 -11.66 -1.39
N PHE A 392 16.24 -12.22 -0.89
CA PHE A 392 17.11 -11.56 0.09
C PHE A 392 18.27 -10.81 -0.54
N ARG A 393 18.79 -11.31 -1.67
CA ARG A 393 19.89 -10.66 -2.39
C ARG A 393 19.46 -9.95 -3.65
N SER A 394 18.42 -10.45 -4.31
CA SER A 394 17.84 -9.98 -5.58
C SER A 394 18.75 -9.05 -6.39
N SER A 395 19.58 -9.64 -7.25
CA SER A 395 20.62 -8.93 -8.01
C SER A 395 20.50 -9.18 -9.51
N ASP A 396 19.32 -9.62 -9.95
CA ASP A 396 18.96 -9.94 -11.33
C ASP A 396 17.91 -8.96 -11.89
N GLY A 397 17.74 -7.80 -11.26
CA GLY A 397 16.95 -6.69 -11.78
C GLY A 397 17.62 -6.00 -12.96
N GLU A 398 16.95 -4.95 -13.45
CA GLU A 398 17.58 -4.02 -14.37
C GLU A 398 18.57 -3.13 -13.61
N GLN A 399 19.63 -2.71 -14.30
CA GLN A 399 20.60 -1.81 -13.71
C GLN A 399 19.96 -0.42 -13.53
N ASN A 400 20.28 0.27 -12.45
CA ASN A 400 19.92 1.68 -12.26
C ASN A 400 20.68 2.57 -13.28
N ARG A 401 20.22 3.80 -13.51
CA ARG A 401 20.90 4.77 -14.38
C ARG A 401 21.10 6.08 -13.63
N LEU A 402 22.18 6.77 -13.96
CA LEU A 402 22.47 8.12 -13.48
C LEU A 402 22.88 8.94 -14.69
N PHE A 403 22.06 9.90 -15.07
CA PHE A 403 22.31 10.80 -16.19
C PHE A 403 22.85 12.12 -15.64
N ILE A 404 24.12 12.38 -15.90
CA ILE A 404 24.77 13.64 -15.53
C ILE A 404 24.47 14.68 -16.60
N ASN A 405 23.92 15.82 -16.19
CA ASN A 405 23.61 16.92 -17.08
C ASN A 405 24.91 17.60 -17.53
N GLN A 406 25.00 17.98 -18.80
CA GLN A 406 26.16 18.62 -19.41
C GLN A 406 25.79 20.01 -19.96
N GLY A 407 24.70 20.57 -19.42
CA GLY A 407 24.02 21.76 -19.88
C GLY A 407 23.29 21.60 -21.22
N GLY A 408 22.23 22.38 -21.38
CA GLY A 408 21.45 22.44 -22.63
C GLY A 408 20.79 21.11 -22.98
N LEU A 409 20.27 20.40 -21.97
CA LEU A 409 19.54 19.13 -22.09
C LEU A 409 20.34 18.00 -22.77
N ARG A 410 21.67 18.00 -22.57
CA ARG A 410 22.56 16.91 -22.97
C ARG A 410 22.97 16.16 -21.71
N PHE A 411 22.83 14.84 -21.72
CA PHE A 411 23.20 14.03 -20.57
C PHE A 411 24.19 12.93 -20.94
N THR A 412 24.98 12.52 -19.94
CA THR A 412 25.87 11.36 -20.02
C THR A 412 25.46 10.35 -18.95
N GLU A 413 25.26 9.09 -19.33
CA GLU A 413 24.98 8.02 -18.37
C GLU A 413 26.26 7.57 -17.67
N GLU A 414 26.30 7.69 -16.34
CA GLU A 414 27.52 7.47 -15.52
C GLU A 414 27.27 6.61 -14.28
N ALA A 415 26.16 5.85 -14.16
CA ALA A 415 25.87 5.10 -12.94
C ALA A 415 27.02 4.20 -12.49
N GLN A 416 27.66 3.50 -13.43
CA GLN A 416 28.78 2.61 -13.10
C GLN A 416 30.03 3.40 -12.67
N ALA A 417 30.34 4.50 -13.34
CA ALA A 417 31.50 5.32 -13.03
C ALA A 417 31.36 6.00 -11.66
N ARG A 418 30.13 6.24 -11.23
CA ARG A 418 29.78 6.92 -9.97
C ARG A 418 29.30 5.98 -8.86
N GLY A 419 29.29 4.66 -9.08
CA GLY A 419 28.97 3.66 -8.04
C GLY A 419 27.49 3.43 -7.76
N LEU A 420 26.61 3.86 -8.68
CA LEU A 420 25.15 3.76 -8.57
C LEU A 420 24.53 2.72 -9.52
N ASP A 421 25.32 1.82 -10.11
CA ASP A 421 24.88 0.82 -11.09
C ASP A 421 24.27 -0.46 -10.49
N GLY A 422 23.61 -0.33 -9.34
CA GLY A 422 22.92 -1.42 -8.66
C GLY A 422 21.91 -2.13 -9.56
N ARG A 423 21.75 -3.45 -9.37
CA ARG A 423 20.88 -4.33 -10.17
C ARG A 423 19.80 -5.03 -9.34
N ARG A 424 19.35 -4.37 -8.29
CA ARG A 424 18.22 -4.83 -7.50
C ARG A 424 16.92 -4.53 -8.24
N PHE A 425 15.79 -4.91 -7.65
CA PHE A 425 14.48 -4.50 -8.16
C PHE A 425 14.15 -3.14 -7.55
N SER A 426 14.90 -2.12 -7.96
CA SER A 426 14.79 -0.76 -7.45
C SER A 426 13.42 -0.20 -7.83
N TYR A 427 12.68 0.26 -6.82
CA TYR A 427 11.31 0.71 -7.00
C TYR A 427 11.19 2.22 -6.88
N SER A 428 11.83 2.82 -5.88
CA SER A 428 11.82 4.27 -5.65
C SER A 428 13.15 4.69 -5.04
N ALA A 429 13.53 5.95 -5.24
CA ALA A 429 14.76 6.51 -4.69
C ALA A 429 14.59 7.99 -4.42
N GLU A 430 15.24 8.49 -3.38
CA GLU A 430 15.19 9.90 -2.99
C GLU A 430 16.58 10.41 -2.61
N PHE A 431 16.91 11.60 -3.11
CA PHE A 431 18.13 12.32 -2.73
C PHE A 431 17.89 13.15 -1.47
N PHE A 432 18.81 13.08 -0.51
CA PHE A 432 18.83 13.94 0.68
C PHE A 432 20.21 13.88 1.33
N ASP A 433 20.55 14.87 2.15
CA ASP A 433 21.78 14.87 2.93
C ASP A 433 21.63 13.91 4.12
N TYR A 434 22.13 12.67 3.98
CA TYR A 434 21.88 11.59 4.94
C TYR A 434 22.85 11.65 6.12
N ASP A 435 24.08 12.11 5.91
CA ASP A 435 25.12 12.22 6.95
C ASP A 435 25.45 13.65 7.39
N GLU A 436 24.72 14.64 6.87
CA GLU A 436 24.80 16.06 7.20
C GLU A 436 26.15 16.71 6.86
N ASP A 437 26.83 16.19 5.83
CA ASP A 437 28.07 16.80 5.34
C ASP A 437 27.82 17.88 4.27
N GLY A 438 26.56 18.06 3.88
CA GLY A 438 26.10 19.05 2.91
C GLY A 438 26.07 18.54 1.47
N ASP A 439 26.44 17.30 1.21
CA ASP A 439 26.32 16.63 -0.07
C ASP A 439 25.00 15.85 -0.19
N VAL A 440 24.47 15.74 -1.41
CA VAL A 440 23.25 14.97 -1.64
C VAL A 440 23.58 13.48 -1.74
N ASP A 441 23.12 12.72 -0.76
CA ASP A 441 23.17 11.26 -0.73
C ASP A 441 21.92 10.65 -1.36
N LEU A 442 21.92 9.34 -1.59
CA LEU A 442 20.81 8.65 -2.24
C LEU A 442 20.35 7.42 -1.44
N LEU A 443 19.06 7.38 -1.09
CA LEU A 443 18.41 6.15 -0.63
C LEU A 443 17.64 5.51 -1.79
N VAL A 444 18.00 4.27 -2.13
CA VAL A 444 17.29 3.42 -3.08
C VAL A 444 16.50 2.35 -2.33
N THR A 445 15.19 2.32 -2.55
CA THR A 445 14.28 1.31 -2.03
C THR A 445 14.00 0.21 -3.04
N ASN A 446 13.97 -1.03 -2.56
CA ASN A 446 13.90 -2.21 -3.41
C ASN A 446 12.68 -3.09 -3.07
N ASP A 447 11.97 -3.58 -4.10
CA ASP A 447 10.89 -4.59 -3.92
C ASP A 447 11.48 -5.92 -3.42
N TYR A 448 12.73 -6.22 -3.81
CA TYR A 448 13.46 -7.41 -3.39
C TYR A 448 14.91 -7.08 -2.99
N GLY A 449 15.36 -7.72 -1.91
CA GLY A 449 16.64 -7.45 -1.28
C GLY A 449 16.63 -6.22 -0.35
N PRO A 450 17.77 -5.91 0.28
CA PRO A 450 17.86 -4.74 1.16
C PRO A 450 17.74 -3.43 0.37
N ASN A 451 17.14 -2.43 1.01
CA ASN A 451 17.34 -1.02 0.63
C ASN A 451 18.82 -0.64 0.69
N GLU A 452 19.20 0.38 -0.06
CA GLU A 452 20.59 0.80 -0.22
C GLU A 452 20.70 2.30 0.02
N VAL A 453 21.56 2.71 0.95
CA VAL A 453 21.96 4.11 1.12
C VAL A 453 23.33 4.28 0.49
N PHE A 454 23.49 5.35 -0.28
CA PHE A 454 24.70 5.70 -1.00
C PHE A 454 25.13 7.10 -0.58
N GLN A 455 26.31 7.20 0.03
CA GLN A 455 26.90 8.46 0.46
C GLN A 455 27.74 9.07 -0.67
N ASN A 456 27.54 10.34 -0.96
CA ASN A 456 28.26 11.10 -1.98
C ASN A 456 29.53 11.72 -1.40
N ASP A 457 30.65 11.68 -2.13
CA ASP A 457 31.92 12.31 -1.73
C ASP A 457 32.02 13.81 -2.11
N GLY A 458 30.90 14.37 -2.57
CA GLY A 458 30.72 15.75 -2.98
C GLY A 458 31.27 16.15 -4.33
N ILE A 459 31.71 15.16 -5.10
CA ILE A 459 32.00 15.29 -6.54
C ILE A 459 31.21 14.26 -7.34
N GLY A 460 30.11 13.76 -6.76
CA GLY A 460 29.20 12.82 -7.38
C GLY A 460 29.70 11.38 -7.45
N ARG A 461 30.69 10.97 -6.62
CA ARG A 461 31.00 9.54 -6.46
C ARG A 461 30.34 9.00 -5.21
N PHE A 462 29.63 7.90 -5.41
CA PHE A 462 28.83 7.30 -4.37
C PHE A 462 29.49 6.05 -3.79
N HIS A 463 29.38 5.93 -2.47
CA HIS A 463 29.80 4.77 -1.72
C HIS A 463 28.61 4.21 -0.94
N ARG A 464 28.37 2.91 -1.08
CA ARG A 464 27.27 2.27 -0.36
C ARG A 464 27.55 2.25 1.15
N ALA A 465 26.65 2.82 1.94
CA ALA A 465 26.68 2.70 3.39
C ALA A 465 26.45 1.23 3.81
N VAL A 466 27.20 0.75 4.80
CA VAL A 466 27.15 -0.67 5.22
C VAL A 466 26.38 -0.87 6.53
N ARG A 467 26.19 0.18 7.32
CA ARG A 467 25.54 0.12 8.64
C ARG A 467 24.66 1.34 8.85
N THR A 468 23.37 1.19 8.56
CA THR A 468 22.35 2.19 8.83
C THR A 468 21.00 1.50 9.08
N PRO A 469 20.14 2.03 9.97
CA PRO A 469 18.78 1.52 10.15
C PRO A 469 17.94 1.54 8.88
N LEU A 470 18.28 2.41 7.90
CA LEU A 470 17.59 2.51 6.60
C LEU A 470 17.81 1.29 5.69
N ILE A 471 18.85 0.48 5.95
CA ILE A 471 19.06 -0.79 5.26
C ILE A 471 18.09 -1.82 5.85
N GLU A 472 16.90 -1.89 5.28
CA GLU A 472 15.91 -2.90 5.60
C GLU A 472 15.73 -3.90 4.46
N ASN A 473 15.59 -5.18 4.81
CA ASN A 473 15.09 -6.19 3.88
C ASN A 473 13.56 -6.08 3.92
N GLY A 474 13.02 -5.18 3.09
CA GLY A 474 11.59 -4.94 2.92
C GLY A 474 11.15 -5.22 1.49
N GLN A 475 9.84 -5.26 1.25
CA GLN A 475 9.28 -5.14 -0.10
C GLN A 475 8.95 -3.67 -0.33
N SER A 476 9.99 -2.85 -0.38
CA SER A 476 9.86 -1.40 -0.34
C SER A 476 9.39 -0.87 -1.69
N MET A 477 8.32 -0.08 -1.65
CA MET A 477 7.57 0.40 -2.82
C MET A 477 7.65 1.92 -3.00
N GLY A 478 8.14 2.64 -2.00
CA GLY A 478 8.15 4.09 -2.04
C GLY A 478 8.85 4.65 -0.82
N VAL A 479 9.54 5.76 -1.00
CA VAL A 479 10.21 6.51 0.05
C VAL A 479 9.71 7.95 0.03
N THR A 480 9.64 8.57 1.19
CA THR A 480 9.43 10.01 1.34
C THR A 480 10.36 10.51 2.42
N VAL A 481 11.04 11.62 2.15
CA VAL A 481 12.00 12.25 3.07
C VAL A 481 11.52 13.65 3.37
N ALA A 482 11.44 14.01 4.66
CA ALA A 482 11.04 15.35 5.10
C ALA A 482 11.46 15.59 6.55
N ASP A 483 11.78 16.84 6.90
CA ASP A 483 11.89 17.27 8.30
C ASP A 483 10.47 17.52 8.87
N LEU A 484 9.86 16.46 9.40
CA LEU A 484 8.44 16.45 9.77
C LEU A 484 8.19 17.22 11.07
N ASP A 485 9.14 17.15 12.01
CA ASP A 485 9.03 17.77 13.33
C ASP A 485 9.75 19.12 13.45
N ARG A 486 10.47 19.52 12.38
CA ARG A 486 11.23 20.77 12.27
C ARG A 486 12.42 20.84 13.21
N ASP A 487 13.05 19.70 13.49
CA ASP A 487 14.27 19.64 14.29
C ASP A 487 15.54 19.88 13.46
N GLY A 488 15.40 19.95 12.14
CA GLY A 488 16.48 20.22 11.19
C GLY A 488 17.11 18.95 10.62
N PHE A 489 16.62 17.76 11.00
CA PHE A 489 17.06 16.48 10.48
C PHE A 489 15.97 15.87 9.59
N PHE A 490 16.37 15.05 8.61
CA PHE A 490 15.41 14.40 7.72
C PHE A 490 14.80 13.16 8.37
N ASP A 491 13.47 13.13 8.49
CA ASP A 491 12.73 11.89 8.74
C ASP A 491 12.52 11.12 7.43
N VAL A 492 12.55 9.79 7.51
CA VAL A 492 12.35 8.92 6.35
C VAL A 492 11.15 8.00 6.59
N TYR A 493 10.20 8.02 5.66
CA TYR A 493 9.11 7.06 5.62
C TYR A 493 9.26 6.13 4.42
N VAL A 494 9.36 4.82 4.69
CA VAL A 494 9.41 3.78 3.66
C VAL A 494 8.10 2.99 3.68
N SER A 495 7.40 3.00 2.54
CA SER A 495 6.23 2.18 2.32
C SER A 495 6.63 0.79 1.83
N ASN A 496 6.08 -0.26 2.45
CA ASN A 496 6.36 -1.66 2.12
C ASN A 496 5.07 -2.38 1.72
N MET A 497 5.17 -3.39 0.86
CA MET A 497 4.03 -4.17 0.40
C MET A 497 3.44 -5.07 1.52
N TYR A 498 2.58 -4.54 2.38
CA TYR A 498 2.10 -5.27 3.56
C TYR A 498 1.36 -6.60 3.27
N SER A 499 0.41 -6.64 2.31
CA SER A 499 -0.56 -7.75 2.23
C SER A 499 -0.17 -8.94 1.36
N LYS A 500 0.67 -8.76 0.34
CA LYS A 500 1.19 -9.86 -0.50
C LYS A 500 2.54 -10.39 0.02
N ALA A 501 3.38 -9.54 0.63
CA ALA A 501 4.64 -9.96 1.27
C ALA A 501 4.37 -10.91 2.43
N GLY A 502 3.63 -10.46 3.44
CA GLY A 502 3.40 -11.21 4.67
C GLY A 502 2.81 -12.60 4.41
N ASN A 503 1.87 -12.71 3.48
CA ASN A 503 1.30 -14.01 3.10
C ASN A 503 2.25 -14.93 2.32
N ARG A 504 3.31 -14.41 1.68
CA ARG A 504 4.37 -15.20 1.02
C ARG A 504 5.46 -15.60 2.01
N ILE A 505 5.71 -14.77 3.03
CA ILE A 505 6.80 -14.90 4.00
C ILE A 505 6.39 -15.75 5.19
N VAL A 506 5.17 -15.57 5.72
CA VAL A 506 4.66 -16.33 6.87
C VAL A 506 4.69 -17.85 6.64
N PRO A 507 4.37 -18.38 5.45
CA PRO A 507 4.54 -19.82 5.17
C PRO A 507 6.00 -20.30 5.14
N LEU A 508 6.98 -19.40 5.02
CA LEU A 508 8.41 -19.71 5.09
C LEU A 508 8.93 -19.69 6.54
N MET A 509 8.12 -19.22 7.50
CA MET A 509 8.47 -19.17 8.92
C MET A 509 8.28 -20.54 9.58
N GLU A 510 9.11 -21.51 9.19
CA GLU A 510 9.14 -22.85 9.78
C GLU A 510 9.75 -22.81 11.21
N PRO A 511 9.44 -23.78 12.09
CA PRO A 511 9.87 -23.77 13.49
C PRO A 511 11.38 -23.88 13.71
N ASP A 512 12.13 -24.34 12.71
CA ASP A 512 13.56 -24.66 12.76
C ASP A 512 14.47 -23.62 12.11
N LEU A 513 13.93 -22.44 11.77
CA LEU A 513 14.73 -21.34 11.24
C LEU A 513 15.80 -20.88 12.24
N THR A 514 16.98 -20.54 11.71
CA THR A 514 17.99 -19.85 12.53
C THR A 514 17.46 -18.49 12.98
N PRO A 515 17.88 -17.97 14.15
CA PRO A 515 17.49 -16.64 14.60
C PRO A 515 17.70 -15.55 13.55
N GLU A 516 18.80 -15.62 12.80
CA GLU A 516 19.12 -14.66 11.75
C GLU A 516 18.12 -14.71 10.60
N THR A 517 17.73 -15.92 10.18
CA THR A 517 16.76 -16.12 9.09
C THR A 517 15.37 -15.70 9.53
N TYR A 518 14.99 -16.02 10.78
CA TYR A 518 13.73 -15.60 11.38
C TYR A 518 13.62 -14.07 11.45
N GLN A 519 14.67 -13.38 11.92
CA GLN A 519 14.71 -11.92 11.95
C GLN A 519 14.66 -11.28 10.56
N ALA A 520 15.33 -11.88 9.56
CA ALA A 520 15.25 -11.41 8.17
C ALA A 520 13.82 -11.54 7.60
N LEU A 521 13.12 -12.64 7.88
CA LEU A 521 11.72 -12.84 7.47
C LEU A 521 10.76 -11.89 8.22
N LEU A 522 10.99 -11.65 9.51
CA LEU A 522 10.25 -10.63 10.26
C LEU A 522 10.43 -9.24 9.66
N GLY A 523 11.66 -8.89 9.26
CA GLY A 523 11.96 -7.64 8.56
C GLY A 523 11.11 -7.48 7.30
N LEU A 524 11.03 -8.52 6.47
CA LEU A 524 10.22 -8.51 5.25
C LEU A 524 8.70 -8.44 5.52
N ALA A 525 8.25 -8.79 6.73
CA ALA A 525 6.84 -8.82 7.13
C ALA A 525 6.39 -7.59 7.95
N ARG A 526 7.31 -6.70 8.36
CA ARG A 526 7.03 -5.62 9.32
C ARG A 526 6.11 -4.51 8.80
N GLY A 527 5.87 -4.46 7.50
CA GLY A 527 5.10 -3.39 6.87
C GLY A 527 5.91 -2.11 6.74
N ASN A 528 5.24 -0.97 6.74
CA ASN A 528 5.88 0.33 6.51
C ASN A 528 6.81 0.69 7.68
N SER A 529 7.87 1.42 7.37
CA SER A 529 8.88 1.85 8.32
C SER A 529 8.93 3.37 8.38
N PHE A 530 9.05 3.92 9.58
CA PHE A 530 9.27 5.34 9.82
C PHE A 530 10.54 5.50 10.64
N TYR A 531 11.47 6.31 10.14
CA TYR A 531 12.78 6.58 10.73
C TYR A 531 12.84 8.07 11.06
N ARG A 532 13.28 8.35 12.28
CA ARG A 532 13.46 9.69 12.85
C ARG A 532 14.76 9.69 13.62
#